data_AF-A0A843M0L4-F1
#
_entry.id   AF-A0A843M0L4-F1
#
_cell.length_a   1.000
_cell.length_b   1.000
_cell.length_c   1.000
_cell.angle_alpha   90.00
_cell.angle_beta   90.00
_cell.angle_gamma   90.00
#
_symmetry.space_group_name_H-M   'P 1'
#
loop_
_entity.id
_entity.type
_entity.pdbx_description
1 polymer ?
#
loop_
_entity_poly.entity_id
_entity_poly.type
_entity_poly.pdbx_seq_one_letter_code
_entity_poly.pdbx_strand_id
1 'polypeptide(L)' 'RSSSGNNTTMTRLLVVTDFQYDFVSGSLGFPKAQELEEPIAKKIEEYRANGDEIVFTLDTHDA' A
#
# COMPACT_ATOMS: atom_id res chain seq x y z
N ARG A 1 -26.10 -33.46 -4.75
CA ARG A 1 -24.65 -33.54 -5.07
C ARG A 1 -24.19 -32.15 -5.49
N SER A 2 -23.09 -31.73 -4.87
CA SER A 2 -22.52 -30.38 -4.82
C SER A 2 -22.49 -29.63 -6.17
N SER A 3 -23.03 -28.42 -6.19
CA SER A 3 -22.67 -27.40 -7.18
C SER A 3 -21.38 -26.76 -6.70
N SER A 4 -20.24 -27.28 -7.14
CA SER A 4 -18.93 -26.70 -6.88
C SER A 4 -18.72 -25.51 -7.81
N GLY A 5 -19.37 -24.39 -7.49
CA GLY A 5 -19.01 -23.10 -8.06
C GLY A 5 -17.68 -22.66 -7.47
N ASN A 6 -16.69 -22.39 -8.32
CA ASN A 6 -15.43 -21.78 -7.89
C ASN A 6 -15.74 -20.40 -7.31
N ASN A 7 -15.82 -20.29 -5.99
CA ASN A 7 -15.90 -19.00 -5.31
C ASN A 7 -14.49 -18.40 -5.25
N THR A 8 -13.98 -17.91 -6.38
CA THR A 8 -12.77 -17.08 -6.38
C THR A 8 -13.15 -15.74 -5.75
N THR A 9 -12.90 -15.62 -4.44
CA THR A 9 -12.82 -14.31 -3.79
C THR A 9 -11.76 -13.50 -4.51
N MET A 10 -12.14 -12.34 -5.05
CA MET A 10 -11.22 -11.43 -5.72
C MET A 10 -10.28 -10.82 -4.67
N THR A 11 -9.00 -11.14 -4.76
CA THR A 11 -7.96 -10.51 -3.94
C THR A 11 -7.82 -9.04 -4.35
N ARG A 12 -7.87 -8.12 -3.39
CA ARG A 12 -7.56 -6.71 -3.64
C ARG A 12 -6.05 -6.50 -3.59
N LEU A 13 -5.57 -5.51 -4.33
CA LEU A 13 -4.18 -5.05 -4.29
C LEU A 13 -4.11 -3.62 -3.77
N LEU A 14 -3.29 -3.37 -2.75
CA LEU A 14 -2.87 -2.03 -2.34
C LEU A 14 -1.48 -1.76 -2.89
N VAL A 15 -1.34 -0.70 -3.67
CA VAL A 15 -0.04 -0.20 -4.15
C VAL A 15 0.33 1.01 -3.30
N VAL A 16 1.44 0.93 -2.58
CA VAL A 16 2.02 2.05 -1.83
C VAL A 16 3.20 2.58 -2.64
N THR A 17 3.03 3.76 -3.22
CA THR A 17 3.99 4.33 -4.17
C THR A 17 4.93 5.31 -3.48
N ASP A 18 6.23 5.00 -3.48
CA ASP A 18 7.36 5.87 -3.13
C ASP A 18 7.17 6.72 -1.86
N PHE A 19 6.55 6.14 -0.83
CA PHE A 19 6.35 6.81 0.48
C PHE A 19 7.62 6.78 1.34
N GLN A 20 8.76 7.11 0.73
CA GLN A 20 10.08 7.18 1.35
C GLN A 20 10.33 8.59 1.90
N TYR A 21 11.35 8.72 2.77
CA TYR A 21 11.70 9.98 3.42
C TYR A 21 11.79 11.16 2.45
N ASP A 22 12.42 10.96 1.27
CA ASP A 22 12.63 12.01 0.27
C ASP A 22 11.33 12.66 -0.21
N PHE A 23 10.24 11.90 -0.28
CA PHE A 23 8.91 12.35 -0.72
C PHE A 23 7.99 12.81 0.42
N VAL A 24 8.40 12.61 1.67
CA VAL A 24 7.60 12.98 2.85
C VAL A 24 8.22 14.18 3.58
N SER A 25 9.48 14.06 3.98
CA SER A 25 10.19 15.07 4.79
C SER A 25 11.53 15.50 4.20
N GLY A 26 12.00 14.86 3.13
CA GLY A 26 13.24 15.17 2.43
C GLY A 26 13.05 16.16 1.28
N SER A 27 13.96 16.12 0.31
CA SER A 27 14.09 17.15 -0.74
C SER A 27 12.91 17.30 -1.68
N LEU A 28 12.07 16.26 -1.81
CA LEU A 28 10.87 16.24 -2.65
C LEU A 28 9.57 16.26 -1.82
N GLY A 29 9.69 16.39 -0.50
CA GLY A 29 8.56 16.40 0.43
C GLY A 29 7.74 17.69 0.39
N PHE A 30 6.51 17.60 0.90
CA PHE A 30 5.62 18.74 1.10
C PHE A 30 4.82 18.56 2.40
N PRO A 31 4.39 19.64 3.10
CA PRO A 31 3.81 19.52 4.45
C PRO A 31 2.64 18.52 4.57
N LYS A 32 1.78 18.45 3.55
CA LYS A 32 0.63 17.55 3.54
C LYS A 32 1.00 16.07 3.34
N ALA A 33 2.22 15.75 2.90
CA ALA A 33 2.66 14.36 2.75
C ALA A 33 2.75 13.64 4.10
N GLN A 34 3.14 14.36 5.15
CA GLN A 34 3.20 13.83 6.53
C GLN A 34 1.81 13.42 7.03
N GLU A 35 0.77 14.15 6.64
CA GLU A 35 -0.62 13.83 7.01
C GLU A 35 -1.11 12.49 6.39
N LEU A 36 -0.42 11.96 5.38
CA LEU A 36 -0.76 10.69 4.74
C LEU A 36 -0.20 9.46 5.47
N GLU A 37 0.72 9.63 6.43
CA GLU A 37 1.36 8.52 7.15
C GLU A 37 0.32 7.65 7.87
N GLU A 38 -0.53 8.25 8.69
CA GLU A 38 -1.55 7.53 9.45
C GLU A 38 -2.62 6.87 8.54
N PRO A 39 -3.19 7.56 7.54
CA PRO A 39 -4.08 6.92 6.56
C PRO A 39 -3.45 5.74 5.79
N ILE A 40 -2.19 5.84 5.37
CA ILE A 40 -1.49 4.77 4.66
C ILE A 40 -1.28 3.56 5.60
N ALA A 41 -0.83 3.80 6.84
CA ALA A 41 -0.67 2.75 7.83
C ALA A 41 -1.97 1.99 8.11
N LYS A 42 -3.08 2.72 8.33
CA LYS A 42 -4.41 2.12 8.52
C LYS A 42 -4.85 1.26 7.34
N LYS A 43 -4.54 1.68 6.11
CA LYS A 43 -4.90 0.93 4.91
C LYS A 43 -4.06 -0.34 4.73
N ILE A 44 -2.78 -0.28 5.10
CA ILE A 44 -1.92 -1.46 5.15
C ILE A 44 -2.45 -2.48 6.17
N GLU A 45 -2.86 -2.02 7.35
CA GLU A 45 -3.47 -2.87 8.38
C GLU A 45 -4.78 -3.52 7.91
N GLU A 46 -5.68 -2.74 7.28
CA GLU A 46 -6.93 -3.25 6.69
C GLU A 46 -6.65 -4.38 5.69
N TYR A 47 -5.73 -4.17 4.75
CA TYR A 47 -5.42 -5.16 3.71
C TYR A 47 -4.76 -6.41 4.30
N ARG A 48 -3.85 -6.26 5.27
CA ARG A 48 -3.27 -7.40 6.00
C ARG A 48 -4.33 -8.21 6.75
N ALA A 49 -5.28 -7.54 7.41
CA ALA A 49 -6.35 -8.19 8.15
C ALA A 49 -7.32 -8.97 7.24
N ASN A 50 -7.52 -8.50 6.01
CA ASN A 50 -8.38 -9.15 5.01
C ASN A 50 -7.68 -10.26 4.22
N GLY A 51 -6.37 -10.44 4.38
CA GLY A 51 -5.57 -11.35 3.56
C GLY A 51 -5.39 -10.88 2.11
N ASP A 52 -5.55 -9.57 1.88
CA ASP A 52 -5.33 -8.92 0.58
C ASP A 52 -3.83 -8.70 0.33
N GLU A 53 -3.48 -8.46 -0.94
CA GLU A 53 -2.09 -8.22 -1.35
C GLU A 53 -1.69 -6.76 -1.20
N ILE A 54 -0.41 -6.54 -0.88
CA ILE A 54 0.20 -5.22 -0.74
C ILE A 54 1.53 -5.23 -1.46
N VAL A 55 1.75 -4.25 -2.33
CA VAL A 55 3.01 -4.02 -3.02
C VAL A 55 3.51 -2.61 -2.76
N PHE A 56 4.82 -2.48 -2.69
CA PHE A 56 5.51 -1.21 -2.46
C PHE A 56 6.41 -0.94 -3.66
N THR A 57 6.40 0.29 -4.16
CA THR A 57 7.49 0.75 -5.03
C THR A 57 8.58 1.38 -4.16
N LEU A 58 9.79 1.36 -4.69
CA LEU A 58 10.95 1.92 -4.05
C LEU A 58 11.73 2.67 -5.13
N ASP A 59 11.68 3.99 -5.09
CA ASP A 59 12.57 4.82 -5.90
C ASP A 59 13.97 4.79 -5.25
N THR A 60 14.91 4.15 -5.94
CA THR A 60 16.29 4.01 -5.47
C THR A 60 17.15 5.06 -6.15
N HIS A 61 17.78 5.91 -5.35
CA HIS A 61 18.79 6.85 -5.82
C HIS A 61 20.15 6.14 -5.91
N ASP A 62 20.30 5.23 -6.88
CA ASP A 62 21.63 4.74 -7.24
C ASP A 62 22.30 5.78 -8.16
N ALA A 63 23.54 6.14 -7.81
CA ALA A 63 24.45 6.94 -8.65
C ALA A 63 25.42 6.04 -9.42
#